data_AF-X0VXL3-F1
#
_entry.id   AF-X0VXL3-F1
#
_cell.length_a   1.000
_cell.length_b   1.000
_cell.length_c   1.000
_cell.angle_alpha   90.00
_cell.angle_beta   90.00
_cell.angle_gamma   90.00
#
_symmetry.space_group_name_H-M   'P 1'
#
loop_
_entity.id
_entity.type
_entity.pdbx_description
1 polymer ?
#
loop_
_entity_poly.entity_id
_entity_poly.type
_entity_poly.pdbx_seq_one_letter_code
_entity_poly.pdbx_strand_id
1 'polypeptide(L)' 'MAQFRIVSDFGLTGDQPQAVDKLVEGLEEGYGKQTLLGVTGSGKTFTMA' A
#
# COMPACT_ATOMS: atom_id res chain seq x y z
N MET A 1 20.77 5.84 -4.05
CA MET A 1 19.70 5.07 -4.72
C MET A 1 18.69 6.05 -5.30
N ALA A 2 18.08 5.74 -6.45
CA ALA A 2 17.03 6.60 -7.00
C ALA A 2 15.77 6.49 -6.13
N GLN A 3 15.07 7.62 -5.94
CA GLN A 3 13.78 7.63 -5.24
C GLN A 3 12.73 6.93 -6.11
N PHE A 4 11.96 6.02 -5.51
CA PHE A 4 10.82 5.43 -6.19
C PHE A 4 9.73 6.49 -6.39
N ARG A 5 9.19 6.61 -7.60
CA ARG A 5 8.14 7.57 -7.93
C ARG A 5 7.01 6.86 -8.64
N ILE A 6 5.84 6.85 -8.01
CA ILE A 6 4.61 6.34 -8.62
C ILE A 6 4.11 7.36 -9.65
N VAL A 7 3.75 6.87 -10.83
CA VAL A 7 3.10 7.65 -11.90
C VAL A 7 1.76 6.99 -12.18
N SER A 8 0.66 7.71 -11.95
CA SER A 8 -0.70 7.22 -12.08
C SER A 8 -1.65 8.39 -12.29
N ASP A 9 -2.67 8.19 -13.11
CA ASP A 9 -3.81 9.12 -13.24
C ASP A 9 -4.80 8.99 -12.08
N PHE A 10 -4.64 7.96 -11.24
CA PHE A 10 -5.50 7.64 -10.11
C PHE A 10 -4.78 7.91 -8.79
N GLY A 11 -5.51 8.45 -7.81
CA GLY A 11 -5.09 8.53 -6.41
C GLY A 11 -5.58 7.35 -5.59
N LEU A 12 -5.07 7.25 -4.35
CA LEU A 12 -5.59 6.27 -3.38
C LEU A 12 -7.04 6.64 -3.03
N THR A 13 -7.92 5.65 -3.02
CA THR A 13 -9.35 5.85 -2.75
C THR A 13 -9.91 4.77 -1.83
N GLY A 14 -11.08 5.02 -1.23
CA GLY A 14 -11.71 4.09 -0.29
C GLY A 14 -10.78 3.76 0.87
N ASP A 15 -10.60 2.46 1.15
CA ASP A 15 -9.75 1.98 2.25
C ASP A 15 -8.26 1.88 1.89
N GLN A 16 -7.88 2.20 0.65
CA GLN A 16 -6.49 2.09 0.19
C GLN A 16 -5.51 2.97 1.01
N PRO A 17 -5.80 4.25 1.33
CA PRO A 17 -4.90 5.06 2.15
C PRO A 17 -4.59 4.42 3.49
N GLN A 18 -5.63 3.97 4.21
CA GLN A 18 -5.47 3.32 5.50
C GLN A 18 -4.67 2.00 5.40
N ALA A 19 -4.85 1.24 4.32
CA ALA A 19 -4.10 0.01 4.09
C ALA A 19 -2.61 0.30 3.86
N VAL A 20 -2.27 1.35 3.10
CA VAL A 20 -0.88 1.80 2.93
C VAL A 20 -0.29 2.21 4.27
N ASP A 21 -0.98 3.07 5.03
CA ASP A 21 -0.49 3.58 6.31
C ASP A 21 -0.13 2.44 7.28
N LYS A 22 -1.01 1.44 7.41
CA LYS A 22 -0.77 0.28 8.29
C LYS A 22 0.40 -0.59 7.83
N LEU A 23 0.55 -0.78 6.52
CA LEU A 23 1.65 -1.58 5.98
C LEU A 23 3.00 -0.87 6.19
N VAL A 24 3.03 0.45 5.98
CA VAL A 24 4.20 1.30 6.23
C VAL A 24 4.56 1.29 7.71
N GLU A 25 3.59 1.51 8.60
CA GLU A 25 3.78 1.45 10.05
C GLU A 25 4.37 0.10 10.48
N GLY A 26 3.81 -1.02 10.00
CA GLY A 26 4.36 -2.34 10.32
C GLY A 26 5.78 -2.57 9.78
N LEU A 27 6.17 -1.92 8.66
CA LEU A 27 7.56 -1.96 8.17
C LEU A 27 8.49 -1.15 9.07
N GLU A 28 8.04 0.03 9.52
CA GLU A 28 8.78 0.90 10.44
C GLU A 28 8.95 0.26 11.83
N GLU A 29 7.95 -0.51 12.29
CA GLU A 29 8.00 -1.30 13.53
C GLU A 29 8.83 -2.60 13.40
N GLY A 30 9.25 -2.97 12.19
CA GLY A 30 10.10 -4.14 11.95
C GLY A 30 9.35 -5.47 11.89
N TYR A 31 8.06 -5.46 11.52
CA TYR A 31 7.28 -6.69 11.36
C TYR A 31 7.86 -7.54 10.22
N GLY A 32 8.30 -8.76 10.56
CA GLY A 32 8.83 -9.69 9.56
C GLY A 32 7.79 -10.26 8.61
N LYS A 33 6.49 -10.15 8.93
CA LYS A 33 5.37 -10.64 8.11
C LYS A 33 4.16 -9.71 8.27
N GLN A 34 3.53 -9.36 7.15
CA GLN A 34 2.29 -8.58 7.10
C GLN A 34 1.38 -9.14 5.99
N THR A 35 0.07 -8.93 6.11
CA THR A 35 -0.93 -9.44 5.14
C THR A 35 -1.85 -8.31 4.70
N LEU A 36 -1.87 -8.01 3.40
CA LEU A 36 -2.87 -7.14 2.79
C LEU A 36 -4.11 -7.96 2.40
N LEU A 37 -5.14 -7.95 3.25
CA LEU A 37 -6.42 -8.58 2.95
C LEU A 37 -7.31 -7.60 2.17
N GLY A 38 -7.57 -7.91 0.90
CA GLY A 38 -8.45 -7.10 0.05
C GLY A 38 -9.28 -7.95 -0.90
N VAL A 39 -10.52 -7.53 -1.13
CA VAL A 39 -11.44 -8.19 -2.08
C VAL A 39 -10.95 -8.08 -3.52
N THR A 40 -11.54 -8.88 -4.42
CA THR A 40 -11.25 -8.77 -5.86
C THR A 40 -11.70 -7.41 -6.39
N GLY A 41 -10.85 -6.76 -7.19
CA GLY A 41 -11.14 -5.44 -7.76
C GLY A 41 -10.83 -4.24 -6.84
N SER A 42 -10.38 -4.44 -5.60
CA SER A 42 -10.08 -3.34 -4.67
C SER A 42 -8.81 -2.54 -4.98
N GLY A 43 -8.10 -2.85 -6.07
CA GLY A 43 -6.86 -2.16 -6.44
C GLY A 43 -5.63 -2.52 -5.61
N LYS A 44 -5.53 -3.76 -5.09
CA LYS A 44 -4.37 -4.23 -4.28
C LYS A 44 -3.00 -3.95 -4.91
N THR A 45 -2.88 -4.02 -6.24
CA THR A 45 -1.63 -3.68 -6.94
C THR A 45 -1.23 -2.22 -6.71
N PHE A 46 -2.20 -1.30 -6.76
CA PHE A 46 -1.94 0.13 -6.56
C PHE A 46 -1.67 0.45 -5.08
N THR A 47 -2.28 -0.29 -4.15
CA THR A 47 -1.97 -0.21 -2.71
C THR A 47 -0.54 -0.64 -2.38
N MET A 48 0.08 -1.53 -3.16
CA MET A 48 1.44 -2.04 -2.89
C MET A 48 2.54 -1.30 -3.64
N ALA A 49 2.19 -0.47 -4.62
CA ALA A 49 3.14 0.34 -5.40
C ALA A 49 3.55 1.58 -4.60
#